data_AF-X1BK79-F1
#
_entry.id   AF-X1BK79-F1
#
_cell.length_a   1.000
_cell.length_b   1.000
_cell.length_c   1.000
_cell.angle_alpha   90.00
_cell.angle_beta   90.00
_cell.angle_gamma   90.00
#
_symmetry.space_group_name_H-M   'P 1'
#
loop_
_entity.id
_entity.type
_entity.pdbx_description
1 polymer ?
#
loop_
_entity_poly.entity_id
_entity_poly.type
_entity_poly.pdbx_seq_one_letter_code
_entity_poly.pdbx_strand_id
1 'polypeptide(L)'
;GQQYPDDKNWIRSVGKKTVDTYKKYNLNIVEDLGTDDALEVGNLVRKWLIQQITSGPIIAIILSGNHAIEVVRKIVGNTVPLFAELGTIRGDFSIDSPDLSNKEKRALQNLVHASSTMEEAKGEISLWF
;
A
#
# COMPACT_ATOMS: atom_id res chain seq x y z
N GLY A 1 12.52 5.34 5.65
CA GLY A 1 12.54 6.20 4.46
C GLY A 1 11.51 7.30 4.64
N GLN A 2 11.78 8.52 4.20
CA GLN A 2 10.91 9.68 4.42
C GLN A 2 9.50 9.51 3.79
N GLN A 3 9.37 8.67 2.76
CA GLN A 3 8.09 8.32 2.13
C GLN A 3 7.10 7.58 3.06
N TYR A 4 7.59 6.78 4.01
CA TYR A 4 6.73 6.04 4.94
C TYR A 4 6.90 6.58 6.36
N PRO A 5 5.88 7.25 6.91
CA PRO A 5 5.97 7.90 8.23
C PRO A 5 6.45 6.92 9.31
N ASP A 6 7.28 7.41 10.23
CA ASP A 6 7.64 6.70 11.47
C ASP A 6 6.64 7.02 12.61
N ASP A 7 5.50 7.61 12.25
CA ASP A 7 4.44 7.98 13.16
C ASP A 7 3.66 6.74 13.64
N LYS A 8 3.51 6.61 14.96
CA LYS A 8 2.84 5.45 15.57
C LYS A 8 1.37 5.34 15.15
N ASN A 9 0.68 6.46 14.90
CA ASN A 9 -0.73 6.41 14.49
C ASN A 9 -0.84 5.86 13.06
N TRP A 10 0.04 6.29 12.16
CA TRP A 10 0.13 5.76 10.81
C TRP A 10 0.48 4.27 10.81
N ILE A 11 1.49 3.86 11.59
CA ILE A 11 1.91 2.45 11.72
C ILE A 11 0.74 1.59 12.23
N ARG A 12 0.05 2.03 13.28
CA ARG A 12 -1.11 1.31 13.82
C ARG A 12 -2.26 1.24 12.82
N SER A 13 -2.47 2.30 12.02
CA SER A 13 -3.51 2.34 10.99
C SER A 13 -3.26 1.32 9.87
N VAL A 14 -2.02 1.22 9.38
CA VAL A 14 -1.68 0.22 8.35
C VAL A 14 -1.76 -1.21 8.90
N GLY A 15 -1.28 -1.45 10.12
CA GLY A 15 -1.39 -2.77 10.73
C GLY A 15 -2.84 -3.19 11.02
N LYS A 16 -3.70 -2.25 11.41
CA LYS A 16 -5.14 -2.51 11.59
C LYS A 16 -5.79 -2.98 10.28
N LYS A 17 -5.44 -2.38 9.14
CA LYS A 17 -5.95 -2.82 7.82
C LYS A 17 -5.57 -4.27 7.53
N THR A 18 -4.34 -4.66 7.85
CA THR A 18 -3.89 -6.06 7.71
C THR A 18 -4.67 -6.98 8.64
N VAL A 19 -4.82 -6.63 9.93
CA VAL A 19 -5.63 -7.40 10.89
C VAL A 19 -7.08 -7.57 10.42
N ASP A 20 -7.71 -6.50 9.96
CA ASP A 20 -9.10 -6.53 9.47
C ASP A 20 -9.23 -7.38 8.20
N THR A 21 -8.19 -7.37 7.34
CA THR A 21 -8.10 -8.24 6.17
C THR A 21 -8.03 -9.71 6.57
N TYR A 22 -7.15 -10.07 7.51
CA TYR A 22 -7.06 -11.44 8.04
C TYR A 22 -8.40 -11.95 8.59
N LYS A 23 -9.12 -11.10 9.35
CA LYS A 23 -10.46 -11.44 9.85
C LYS A 23 -11.46 -11.65 8.73
N LYS A 24 -11.47 -10.77 7.72
CA LYS A 24 -12.39 -10.84 6.59
C LYS A 24 -12.23 -12.14 5.78
N TYR A 25 -11.01 -12.64 5.64
CA TYR A 25 -10.71 -13.86 4.88
C TYR A 25 -10.59 -15.11 5.75
N ASN A 26 -10.94 -15.02 7.04
CA ASN A 26 -10.84 -16.12 8.01
C ASN A 26 -9.43 -16.78 8.04
N LEU A 27 -8.39 -15.94 7.99
CA LEU A 27 -6.99 -16.33 8.01
C LEU A 27 -6.41 -16.23 9.43
N ASN A 28 -5.36 -17.00 9.71
CA ASN A 28 -4.69 -17.01 11.01
C ASN A 28 -3.47 -16.07 11.03
N ILE A 29 -3.66 -14.85 11.52
CA ILE A 29 -2.60 -13.84 11.54
C ILE A 29 -1.43 -14.20 12.48
N VAL A 30 -1.72 -14.88 13.58
CA VAL A 30 -0.70 -15.28 14.55
C VAL A 30 0.19 -16.38 13.97
N GLU A 31 -0.38 -17.27 13.16
CA GLU A 31 0.38 -18.31 12.45
C GLU A 31 1.32 -17.71 11.40
N ASP A 32 0.85 -16.75 10.60
CA ASP A 32 1.65 -16.16 9.52
C ASP A 32 2.66 -15.11 10.03
N LEU A 33 2.20 -14.23 10.92
CA LEU A 33 2.92 -13.01 11.33
C LEU A 33 3.46 -13.06 12.76
N GLY A 34 3.06 -14.05 13.56
CA GLY A 34 3.48 -14.22 14.95
C GLY A 34 2.77 -13.32 15.96
N THR A 35 1.87 -12.43 15.51
CA THR A 35 1.20 -11.43 16.36
C THR A 35 -0.08 -10.92 15.69
N ASP A 36 -1.07 -10.54 16.50
CA ASP A 36 -2.29 -9.85 16.08
C ASP A 36 -2.34 -8.38 16.55
N ASP A 37 -1.28 -7.90 17.22
CA ASP A 37 -1.17 -6.50 17.63
C ASP A 37 -0.97 -5.60 16.40
N ALA A 38 -1.86 -4.62 16.24
CA ALA A 38 -1.86 -3.74 15.09
C ALA A 38 -0.59 -2.87 14.96
N LEU A 39 0.11 -2.58 16.06
CA LEU A 39 1.35 -1.80 16.00
C LEU A 39 2.51 -2.69 15.55
N GLU A 40 2.63 -3.90 16.08
CA GLU A 40 3.64 -4.88 15.66
C GLU A 40 3.45 -5.28 14.19
N VAL A 41 2.22 -5.62 13.79
CA VAL A 41 1.88 -5.89 12.38
C VAL A 41 2.20 -4.67 11.51
N GLY A 42 1.87 -3.46 11.97
CA GLY A 42 2.17 -2.24 11.24
C GLY A 42 3.67 -2.03 10.99
N ASN A 43 4.52 -2.37 11.96
CA ASN A 43 5.97 -2.30 11.80
C ASN A 43 6.48 -3.31 10.76
N LEU A 44 5.93 -4.52 10.73
CA LEU A 44 6.23 -5.52 9.70
C LEU A 44 5.85 -4.99 8.31
N VAL A 45 4.63 -4.48 8.16
CA VAL A 45 4.14 -3.91 6.89
C VAL A 45 5.03 -2.75 6.43
N ARG A 46 5.38 -1.82 7.34
CA ARG A 46 6.26 -0.71 7.02
C ARG A 46 7.64 -1.17 6.57
N LYS A 47 8.21 -2.19 7.22
CA LYS A 47 9.49 -2.79 6.81
C LYS A 47 9.40 -3.35 5.39
N TRP A 48 8.34 -4.08 5.07
CA TRP A 48 8.14 -4.64 3.74
C TRP A 48 7.94 -3.58 2.66
N LEU A 49 7.21 -2.50 2.97
CA LEU A 49 7.03 -1.37 2.06
C LEU A 49 8.38 -0.68 1.73
N ILE A 50 9.23 -0.49 2.74
CA ILE A 50 10.58 0.06 2.53
C ILE A 50 11.43 -0.90 1.68
N GLN A 51 11.38 -2.20 1.96
CA GLN A 51 12.09 -3.20 1.15
C GLN A 51 11.61 -3.21 -0.30
N GLN A 52 10.30 -3.10 -0.53
CA GLN A 52 9.72 -3.07 -1.88
C GLN A 52 10.21 -1.86 -2.67
N ILE A 53 10.06 -0.64 -2.12
CA ILE A 53 10.40 0.60 -2.84
C ILE A 53 11.92 0.74 -3.07
N THR A 54 12.74 0.04 -2.30
CA THR A 54 14.21 0.04 -2.44
C THR A 54 14.76 -1.17 -3.18
N SER A 55 13.92 -2.10 -3.62
CA SER A 55 14.35 -3.33 -4.29
C SER A 55 14.80 -3.12 -5.75
N GLY A 56 14.47 -1.98 -6.35
CA GLY A 56 14.80 -1.65 -7.72
C GLY A 56 14.55 -0.18 -8.06
N PRO A 57 14.85 0.23 -9.30
CA PRO A 57 14.57 1.59 -9.75
C PRO A 57 13.06 1.86 -9.78
N ILE A 58 12.70 3.09 -9.46
CA ILE A 58 11.32 3.59 -9.52
C ILE A 58 11.23 4.78 -10.47
N ILE A 59 10.04 5.05 -10.96
CA ILE A 59 9.74 6.24 -11.76
C ILE A 59 8.77 7.11 -10.98
N ALA A 60 9.21 8.30 -10.59
CA ALA A 60 8.35 9.33 -10.01
C ALA A 60 7.86 10.26 -11.12
N ILE A 61 6.55 10.54 -11.15
CA ILE A 61 5.92 11.46 -12.11
C ILE A 61 4.99 12.42 -11.38
N ILE A 62 4.90 13.65 -11.87
CA ILE A 62 3.89 14.63 -11.43
C ILE A 62 2.83 14.73 -12.51
N LEU A 63 1.58 14.44 -12.14
CA LEU A 63 0.43 14.59 -13.03
C LEU A 63 -0.40 15.80 -12.58
N SER A 64 -0.76 16.65 -13.54
CA SER A 64 -1.56 17.85 -13.30
C SER A 64 -2.83 17.83 -14.16
N GLY A 65 -3.93 18.30 -13.61
CA GLY A 65 -5.21 18.39 -14.31
C GLY A 65 -6.38 18.60 -13.36
N ASN A 66 -7.57 18.73 -13.93
CA ASN A 66 -8.80 18.85 -13.15
C ASN A 66 -9.05 17.58 -12.33
N HIS A 67 -9.27 17.71 -11.02
CA HIS A 67 -9.44 16.58 -10.10
C HIS A 67 -8.33 15.51 -10.21
N ALA A 68 -7.08 15.91 -10.46
CA ALA A 68 -5.98 14.98 -10.76
C ALA A 68 -5.86 13.84 -9.76
N ILE A 69 -5.95 14.11 -8.45
CA ILE A 69 -5.90 13.10 -7.39
C ILE A 69 -7.00 12.05 -7.55
N GLU A 70 -8.25 12.50 -7.69
CA GLU A 70 -9.42 11.60 -7.79
C GLU A 70 -9.39 10.79 -9.09
N VAL A 71 -9.05 11.44 -10.21
CA VAL A 71 -8.97 10.81 -11.53
C VAL A 71 -7.85 9.78 -11.59
N VAL A 72 -6.64 10.12 -11.10
CA VAL A 72 -5.52 9.18 -11.06
C VAL A 72 -5.85 7.99 -10.18
N ARG A 73 -6.43 8.19 -8.99
CA ARG A 73 -6.83 7.08 -8.12
C ARG A 73 -7.91 6.19 -8.75
N LYS A 74 -8.84 6.77 -9.50
CA LYS A 74 -9.84 6.02 -10.28
C LYS A 74 -9.18 5.15 -11.36
N ILE A 75 -8.21 5.69 -12.09
CA ILE A 75 -7.45 4.95 -13.12
C ILE A 75 -6.58 3.85 -12.51
N VAL A 76 -5.92 4.14 -11.39
CA VAL A 76 -5.05 3.19 -10.70
C VAL A 76 -5.84 1.99 -10.16
N GLY A 77 -7.04 2.24 -9.63
CA GLY A 77 -7.94 1.19 -9.13
C GLY A 77 -7.72 0.83 -7.65
N ASN A 78 -8.44 -0.19 -7.20
CA ASN A 78 -8.42 -0.65 -5.80
C ASN A 78 -7.00 -0.97 -5.32
N THR A 79 -6.65 -0.66 -4.07
CA THR A 79 -5.35 -1.01 -3.48
C THR A 79 -5.00 -2.49 -3.63
N VAL A 80 -6.00 -3.37 -3.58
CA VAL A 80 -5.87 -4.82 -3.79
C VAL A 80 -6.18 -5.17 -5.24
N PRO A 81 -5.18 -5.64 -6.03
CA PRO A 81 -5.37 -6.02 -7.44
C PRO A 81 -6.50 -7.03 -7.65
N LEU A 82 -6.62 -8.04 -6.78
CA LEU A 82 -7.72 -9.01 -6.81
C LEU A 82 -9.14 -8.38 -6.76
N PHE A 83 -9.29 -7.16 -6.19
CA PHE A 83 -10.56 -6.43 -6.12
C PHE A 83 -10.56 -5.17 -6.99
N ALA A 84 -9.56 -5.00 -7.85
CA ALA A 84 -9.53 -3.90 -8.79
C ALA A 84 -10.38 -4.28 -10.01
N GLU A 85 -11.18 -3.32 -10.48
CA GLU A 85 -12.02 -3.51 -11.66
C GLU A 85 -11.17 -3.64 -12.93
N LEU A 86 -11.67 -4.40 -13.91
CA LEU A 86 -11.08 -4.48 -15.24
C LEU A 86 -11.00 -3.09 -15.89
N GLY A 87 -9.90 -2.80 -16.58
CA GLY A 87 -9.62 -1.49 -17.16
C GLY A 87 -8.88 -0.52 -16.21
N THR A 88 -8.64 -0.91 -14.95
CA THR A 88 -7.74 -0.17 -14.05
C THR A 88 -6.33 -0.72 -14.13
N ILE A 89 -5.33 0.12 -13.82
CA ILE A 89 -3.92 -0.31 -13.86
C ILE A 89 -3.70 -1.54 -12.98
N ARG A 90 -4.25 -1.56 -11.76
CA ARG A 90 -4.09 -2.69 -10.85
C ARG A 90 -4.87 -3.93 -11.27
N GLY A 91 -6.06 -3.76 -11.84
CA GLY A 91 -6.89 -4.88 -12.30
C GLY A 91 -6.34 -5.55 -13.56
N ASP A 92 -5.70 -4.79 -14.44
CA ASP A 92 -5.20 -5.32 -15.71
C ASP A 92 -3.77 -5.89 -15.62
N PHE A 93 -2.95 -5.40 -14.69
CA PHE A 93 -1.51 -5.69 -14.67
C PHE A 93 -1.01 -6.39 -13.39
N SER A 94 -1.86 -6.70 -12.43
CA SER A 94 -1.48 -7.47 -11.24
C SER A 94 -2.60 -8.42 -10.81
N ILE A 95 -2.19 -9.56 -10.24
CA ILE A 95 -3.09 -10.58 -9.70
C ILE A 95 -2.84 -10.80 -8.19
N ASP A 96 -2.06 -9.92 -7.57
CA ASP A 96 -1.61 -10.10 -6.19
C ASP A 96 -2.73 -9.88 -5.18
N SER A 97 -2.59 -10.51 -4.01
CA SER A 97 -3.62 -10.52 -2.97
C SER A 97 -3.01 -10.48 -1.56
N PRO A 98 -3.77 -10.04 -0.55
CA PRO A 98 -3.28 -9.98 0.82
C PRO A 98 -2.89 -11.35 1.39
N ASP A 99 -3.62 -12.41 1.07
CA ASP A 99 -3.32 -13.77 1.54
C ASP A 99 -1.96 -14.27 1.03
N LEU A 100 -1.66 -14.06 -0.26
CA LEU A 100 -0.37 -14.42 -0.83
C LEU A 100 0.76 -13.54 -0.30
N SER A 101 0.59 -12.21 -0.36
CA SER A 101 1.62 -11.25 0.04
C SER A 101 1.99 -11.36 1.52
N ASN A 102 1.02 -11.55 2.42
CA ASN A 102 1.30 -11.69 3.85
C ASN A 102 1.98 -13.04 4.15
N LYS A 103 1.57 -14.14 3.50
CA LYS A 103 2.23 -15.45 3.63
C LYS A 103 3.68 -15.42 3.16
N GLU A 104 3.95 -14.67 2.09
CA GLU A 104 5.30 -14.43 1.57
C GLU A 104 6.06 -13.32 2.32
N LYS A 105 5.45 -12.73 3.36
CA LYS A 105 6.05 -11.68 4.21
C LYS A 105 6.61 -10.53 3.39
N ARG A 106 5.82 -10.06 2.42
CA ARG A 106 6.15 -8.94 1.54
C ARG A 106 4.99 -7.96 1.46
N ALA A 107 5.27 -6.77 0.97
CA ALA A 107 4.25 -5.80 0.66
C ALA A 107 3.45 -6.27 -0.58
N LEU A 108 2.22 -5.76 -0.65
CA LEU A 108 1.32 -6.01 -1.76
C LEU A 108 1.88 -5.37 -3.03
N GLN A 109 2.09 -6.17 -4.07
CA GLN A 109 2.61 -5.76 -5.36
C GLN A 109 1.49 -5.18 -6.23
N ASN A 110 1.05 -3.98 -5.85
CA ASN A 110 -0.03 -3.24 -6.50
C ASN A 110 0.46 -2.16 -7.48
N LEU A 111 1.70 -2.29 -7.96
CA LEU A 111 2.33 -1.56 -9.06
C LEU A 111 2.59 -0.05 -8.84
N VAL A 112 1.58 0.70 -8.40
CA VAL A 112 1.58 2.16 -8.39
C VAL A 112 1.20 2.69 -7.03
N HIS A 113 1.96 3.67 -6.52
CA HIS A 113 1.54 4.56 -5.45
C HIS A 113 0.92 5.83 -6.04
N ALA A 114 -0.16 6.33 -5.42
CA ALA A 114 -0.81 7.58 -5.83
C ALA A 114 -1.28 8.32 -4.58
N SER A 115 -0.96 9.62 -4.50
CA SER A 115 -1.33 10.48 -3.39
C SER A 115 -2.85 10.47 -3.19
N SER A 116 -3.29 10.49 -1.94
CA SER A 116 -4.71 10.41 -1.55
C SER A 116 -5.34 11.76 -1.22
N THR A 117 -4.51 12.75 -0.86
CA THR A 117 -4.95 14.12 -0.56
C THR A 117 -4.03 15.17 -1.17
N MET A 118 -4.49 16.42 -1.21
CA MET A 118 -3.71 17.55 -1.71
C MET A 118 -2.47 17.81 -0.82
N GLU A 119 -2.62 17.64 0.49
CA GLU A 119 -1.53 17.78 1.45
C GLU A 119 -0.46 16.71 1.23
N GLU A 120 -0.87 15.45 1.04
CA GLU A 120 0.04 14.33 0.74
C GLU A 120 0.75 14.58 -0.60
N ALA A 121 0.02 14.96 -1.65
CA ALA A 121 0.60 15.25 -2.95
C ALA A 121 1.67 16.36 -2.89
N LYS A 122 1.42 17.45 -2.15
CA LYS A 122 2.41 18.53 -1.96
C LYS A 122 3.65 18.05 -1.21
N GLY A 123 3.47 17.25 -0.17
CA GLY A 123 4.58 16.67 0.60
C GLY A 123 5.44 15.72 -0.24
N GLU A 124 4.80 14.89 -1.05
CA GLU A 124 5.47 13.94 -1.94
C GLU A 124 6.21 14.65 -3.08
N ILE A 125 5.60 15.66 -3.71
CA ILE A 125 6.27 16.46 -4.74
C ILE A 125 7.56 17.06 -4.18
N SER A 126 7.51 17.68 -2.99
CA SER A 126 8.70 18.27 -2.34
C SER A 126 9.73 17.25 -1.86
N LEU A 127 9.34 15.99 -1.67
CA LEU A 127 10.24 14.92 -1.26
C LEU A 127 11.00 14.34 -2.47
N TRP A 128 10.32 14.22 -3.62
CA TRP A 128 10.86 13.55 -4.80
C TRP A 128 11.52 14.50 -5.82
N PHE A 129 11.21 15.80 -5.77
CA PHE A 129 11.69 16.83 -6.70
C PHE A 129 12.09 18.11 -5.96
#